data_AF-A0A661RT24-F1
#
_entry.id   AF-A0A661RT24-F1
#
_cell.length_a   1.000
_cell.length_b   1.000
_cell.length_c   1.000
_cell.angle_alpha   90.00
_cell.angle_beta   90.00
_cell.angle_gamma   90.00
#
_symmetry.space_group_name_H-M   'P 1'
#
loop_
_entity.id
_entity.type
_entity.pdbx_description
1 polymer ?
#
loop_
_entity_poly.entity_id
_entity_poly.type
_entity_poly.pdbx_seq_one_letter_code
_entity_poly.pdbx_strand_id
1 'polypeptide(L)'
;MLIFRDRFAVQSMLKKQKGKEKKVSFIEVKNKKGTVEKDPPSGYSSWMDFWEKKKDKKATICEVLGCSGNPDLGGHVIKVGEGGKEYILPMCYSCNNKPEDEVFKAWESDLVSVT
;
A
#
# COMPACT_ATOMS: atom_id res chain seq x y z
N MET A 1 -10.53 47.53 -9.31
CA MET A 1 -10.78 46.11 -9.65
C MET A 1 -9.57 45.29 -9.19
N LEU A 2 -9.68 44.71 -7.98
CA LEU A 2 -9.12 43.43 -7.48
C LEU A 2 -8.20 42.65 -8.47
N ILE A 3 -6.99 42.13 -8.19
CA ILE A 3 -6.34 41.63 -6.95
C ILE A 3 -4.80 41.65 -7.14
N PHE A 4 -4.05 42.28 -6.23
CA PHE A 4 -2.63 41.94 -6.00
C PHE A 4 -2.61 40.60 -5.25
N ARG A 5 -2.40 39.49 -5.96
CA ARG A 5 -2.33 38.17 -5.32
C ARG A 5 -0.99 38.07 -4.59
N ASP A 6 -1.05 38.02 -3.26
CA ASP A 6 0.07 37.94 -2.34
C ASP A 6 1.23 37.06 -2.86
N ARG A 7 2.36 37.69 -3.17
CA ARG A 7 3.62 37.01 -3.54
C ARG A 7 4.06 36.03 -2.43
N PHE A 8 3.66 36.31 -1.19
CA PHE A 8 3.91 35.48 -0.01
C PHE A 8 3.12 34.16 -0.04
N ALA A 9 1.85 34.19 -0.49
CA ALA A 9 1.03 32.99 -0.63
C ALA A 9 1.59 32.07 -1.73
N VAL A 10 2.06 32.63 -2.85
CA VAL A 10 2.70 31.87 -3.94
C VAL A 10 4.01 31.23 -3.46
N GLN A 11 4.85 31.95 -2.72
CA GLN A 11 6.09 31.38 -2.16
C GLN A 11 5.83 30.32 -1.08
N SER A 12 4.78 30.48 -0.26
CA SER A 12 4.31 29.48 0.70
C SER A 12 3.86 28.19 0.01
N MET A 13 3.12 28.30 -1.10
CA MET A 13 2.71 27.15 -1.92
C MET A 13 3.90 26.43 -2.58
N LEU A 14 4.88 27.16 -3.10
CA LEU A 14 6.10 26.58 -3.69
C LEU A 14 7.00 25.91 -2.63
N LYS A 15 7.06 26.43 -1.40
CA LYS A 15 7.78 25.78 -0.29
C LYS A 15 7.07 24.54 0.24
N LYS A 16 5.73 24.49 0.19
CA LYS A 16 4.92 23.31 0.55
C LYS A 16 5.13 22.12 -0.40
N GLN A 17 5.58 22.38 -1.63
CA GLN A 17 5.92 21.35 -2.63
C GLN A 17 7.36 20.82 -2.49
N LYS A 18 8.29 21.59 -1.91
CA LYS A 18 9.70 21.18 -1.74
C LYS A 18 9.99 20.22 -0.57
N GLY A 19 8.97 19.81 0.19
CA GLY A 19 9.10 18.95 1.38
C GLY A 19 8.49 17.55 1.27
N LYS A 20 8.04 17.13 0.08
CA LYS A 20 7.43 15.82 -0.15
C LYS A 20 8.08 15.11 -1.33
N GLU A 21 9.40 14.94 -1.29
CA GLU A 21 9.99 13.87 -2.06
C GLU A 21 9.52 12.57 -1.39
N LYS A 22 8.44 11.97 -1.92
CA LYS A 22 8.04 10.62 -1.52
C LYS A 22 9.24 9.74 -1.87
N LYS A 23 10.03 9.36 -0.87
CA LYS A 23 11.08 8.35 -1.02
C LYS A 23 10.39 7.10 -1.52
N VAL A 24 10.56 6.79 -2.81
CA VAL A 24 10.00 5.58 -3.41
C VAL A 24 10.92 4.44 -3.02
N SER A 25 10.74 3.92 -1.80
CA SER A 25 11.52 2.81 -1.26
C SER A 25 10.78 1.48 -1.43
N PHE A 26 11.55 0.45 -1.75
CA PHE A 26 11.12 -0.93 -1.51
C PHE A 26 11.24 -1.25 -0.03
N ILE A 27 10.35 -2.11 0.45
CA ILE A 27 10.37 -2.63 1.81
C ILE A 27 10.25 -4.16 1.77
N GLU A 28 10.92 -4.81 2.72
CA GLU A 28 10.85 -6.25 2.90
C GLU A 28 9.62 -6.60 3.74
N VAL A 29 8.83 -7.53 3.23
CA VAL A 29 7.59 -8.00 3.82
C VAL A 29 7.53 -9.52 3.77
N LYS A 30 6.67 -10.10 4.60
CA LYS A 30 6.34 -11.52 4.58
C LYS A 30 4.86 -11.72 4.82
N ASN A 31 4.32 -12.84 4.35
CA ASN A 31 2.91 -13.17 4.50
C ASN A 31 2.53 -13.28 5.98
N LYS A 32 1.38 -12.72 6.35
CA LYS A 32 0.76 -12.94 7.66
C LYS A 32 -0.21 -14.12 7.56
N LYS A 33 0.11 -15.22 8.24
CA LYS A 33 -0.78 -16.39 8.34
C LYS A 33 -1.88 -16.19 9.40
N GLY A 34 -2.90 -17.03 9.35
CA GLY A 34 -4.05 -17.00 10.27
C GLY A 34 -5.04 -15.86 9.98
N THR A 35 -5.17 -15.45 8.72
CA THR A 35 -6.01 -14.32 8.29
C THR A 35 -7.23 -14.74 7.48
N VAL A 36 -7.42 -16.05 7.25
CA VAL A 36 -8.52 -16.60 6.43
C VAL A 36 -9.89 -16.19 6.96
N GLU A 37 -10.06 -16.19 8.29
CA GLU A 37 -11.32 -15.82 8.96
C GLU A 37 -11.47 -14.30 9.17
N LYS A 38 -10.57 -13.48 8.63
CA LYS A 38 -10.65 -12.03 8.79
C LYS A 38 -11.47 -11.40 7.68
N ASP A 39 -12.51 -10.68 8.07
CA ASP A 39 -13.25 -9.81 7.18
C ASP A 39 -12.59 -8.43 7.07
N PRO A 40 -12.66 -7.76 5.90
CA PRO A 40 -12.26 -6.38 5.78
C PRO A 40 -13.16 -5.46 6.66
N PRO A 41 -12.72 -4.23 6.98
CA PRO A 41 -13.56 -3.30 7.73
C PRO A 41 -14.91 -3.03 7.04
N SER A 42 -15.89 -2.55 7.81
CA SER A 42 -17.20 -2.18 7.26
C SER A 42 -17.06 -1.16 6.11
N GLY A 43 -17.86 -1.35 5.05
CA GLY A 43 -17.82 -0.53 3.83
C GLY A 43 -16.93 -1.08 2.71
N TYR A 44 -16.24 -2.20 2.94
CA TYR A 44 -15.43 -2.90 1.95
C TYR A 44 -15.96 -4.31 1.72
N SER A 45 -16.00 -4.76 0.46
CA SER A 45 -16.54 -6.09 0.09
C SER A 45 -15.50 -7.20 0.10
N SER A 46 -14.21 -6.84 0.08
CA SER A 46 -13.07 -7.76 0.18
C SER A 46 -11.81 -7.00 0.60
N TRP A 47 -10.75 -7.71 0.96
CA TRP A 47 -9.44 -7.08 1.20
C TRP A 47 -8.86 -6.42 -0.06
N MET A 48 -9.19 -6.92 -1.25
CA MET A 48 -8.82 -6.25 -2.50
C MET A 48 -9.57 -4.91 -2.64
N ASP A 49 -10.89 -4.92 -2.43
CA ASP A 49 -11.72 -3.70 -2.46
C ASP A 49 -11.26 -2.68 -1.40
N PHE A 50 -10.85 -3.15 -0.23
CA PHE A 50 -10.20 -2.32 0.79
C PHE A 50 -8.97 -1.60 0.28
N TRP A 51 -8.04 -2.34 -0.34
CA TRP A 51 -6.84 -1.75 -0.89
C TRP A 51 -7.15 -0.75 -2.01
N GLU A 52 -8.00 -1.14 -2.97
CA GLU A 52 -8.31 -0.31 -4.14
C GLU A 52 -8.97 1.02 -3.77
N LYS A 53 -9.97 0.99 -2.88
CA LYS A 53 -10.64 2.20 -2.40
C LYS A 53 -9.72 3.09 -1.57
N LYS A 54 -8.86 2.52 -0.73
CA LYS A 54 -7.89 3.29 0.07
C LYS A 54 -6.83 3.97 -0.81
N LYS A 55 -6.49 3.35 -1.92
CA LYS A 55 -5.46 3.81 -2.86
C LYS A 55 -6.00 4.66 -4.00
N ASP A 56 -7.32 4.69 -4.18
CA ASP A 56 -7.99 5.33 -5.30
C ASP A 56 -7.44 4.84 -6.65
N LYS A 57 -7.13 3.53 -6.75
CA LYS A 57 -6.69 2.87 -7.98
C LYS A 57 -7.12 1.40 -8.02
N LYS A 58 -7.17 0.84 -9.22
CA LYS A 58 -7.39 -0.59 -9.43
C LYS A 58 -6.08 -1.37 -9.39
N ALA A 59 -6.11 -2.56 -8.79
CA ALA A 59 -4.99 -3.48 -8.86
C ALA A 59 -4.97 -4.13 -10.24
N THR A 60 -3.83 -4.06 -10.92
CA THR A 60 -3.67 -4.60 -12.29
C THR A 60 -2.62 -5.71 -12.37
N ILE A 61 -1.72 -5.77 -11.39
CA ILE A 61 -0.64 -6.75 -11.29
C ILE A 61 -0.40 -7.06 -9.81
N CYS A 62 0.16 -8.24 -9.53
CA CYS A 62 0.70 -8.58 -8.21
C CYS A 62 1.77 -7.56 -7.80
N GLU A 63 1.64 -6.98 -6.62
CA GLU A 63 2.54 -5.93 -6.11
C GLU A 63 3.76 -6.53 -5.36
N VAL A 64 3.94 -7.86 -5.39
CA VAL A 64 5.23 -8.48 -5.08
C VAL A 64 6.22 -8.17 -6.18
N LEU A 65 7.34 -7.54 -5.82
CA LEU A 65 8.33 -7.06 -6.76
C LEU A 65 8.85 -8.20 -7.66
N GLY A 66 8.74 -8.00 -8.98
CA GLY A 66 9.18 -8.97 -9.99
C GLY A 66 8.13 -10.03 -10.34
N CYS A 67 6.96 -10.04 -9.70
CA CYS A 67 5.85 -10.90 -10.09
C CYS A 67 5.03 -10.25 -11.21
N SER A 68 4.63 -11.05 -12.21
CA SER A 68 3.74 -10.62 -13.30
C SER A 68 2.37 -11.31 -13.26
N GLY A 69 2.02 -11.93 -12.12
CA GLY A 69 0.73 -12.58 -11.94
C GLY A 69 -0.41 -11.58 -11.76
N ASN A 70 -1.63 -12.02 -12.01
CA ASN A 70 -2.84 -11.22 -11.75
C ASN A 70 -3.03 -11.02 -10.25
N PRO A 71 -3.49 -9.85 -9.79
CA PRO A 71 -3.76 -9.61 -8.38
C PRO A 71 -5.12 -10.22 -8.02
N ASP A 72 -5.13 -11.51 -7.67
CA ASP A 72 -6.36 -12.23 -7.37
C ASP A 72 -6.94 -11.87 -5.99
N LEU A 73 -6.08 -11.42 -5.05
CA LEU A 73 -6.40 -11.28 -3.63
C LEU A 73 -5.75 -10.03 -3.01
N GLY A 74 -6.39 -9.48 -1.96
CA GLY A 74 -5.71 -8.58 -1.03
C GLY A 74 -4.99 -9.39 0.06
N GLY A 75 -3.69 -9.60 -0.09
CA GLY A 75 -2.88 -10.39 0.84
C GLY A 75 -2.49 -9.61 2.08
N HIS A 76 -2.60 -10.25 3.25
CA HIS A 76 -2.08 -9.69 4.50
C HIS A 76 -0.58 -9.92 4.59
N VAL A 77 0.16 -8.84 4.82
CA VAL A 77 1.61 -8.89 5.01
C VAL A 77 2.01 -8.13 6.27
N ILE A 78 3.18 -8.47 6.80
CA ILE A 78 3.86 -7.72 7.85
C ILE A 78 5.23 -7.28 7.31
N LYS A 79 5.64 -6.07 7.68
CA LYS A 79 7.00 -5.60 7.38
C LYS A 79 8.00 -6.38 8.22
N VAL A 80 9.11 -6.80 7.59
CA VAL A 80 10.19 -7.48 8.29
C VAL A 80 10.83 -6.52 9.30
N GLY A 81 11.05 -6.98 10.53
CA GLY A 81 11.62 -6.17 11.60
C GLY A 81 10.64 -5.18 12.26
N GLU A 82 9.42 -5.02 11.75
CA GLU A 82 8.36 -4.28 12.46
C GLU A 82 7.49 -5.23 13.29
N GLY A 83 7.05 -4.77 14.46
CA GLY A 83 6.23 -5.55 15.38
C GLY A 83 4.82 -5.77 14.85
N GLY A 84 4.59 -6.91 14.17
CA GLY A 84 3.28 -7.54 13.91
C GLY A 84 2.23 -6.73 13.15
N LYS A 85 2.51 -5.47 12.82
CA LYS A 85 1.57 -4.55 12.16
C LYS A 85 1.24 -5.05 10.77
N GLU A 86 -0.06 -5.17 10.52
CA GLU A 86 -0.59 -5.75 9.29
C GLU A 86 -0.86 -4.70 8.23
N TYR A 87 -0.56 -5.07 7.00
CA TYR A 87 -0.79 -4.29 5.80
C TYR A 87 -1.45 -5.17 4.74
N ILE A 88 -2.18 -4.55 3.82
CA ILE A 88 -2.76 -5.19 2.65
C ILE A 88 -1.97 -4.82 1.40
N LEU A 89 -1.75 -5.82 0.56
CA LEU A 89 -1.08 -5.70 -0.73
C LEU A 89 -1.83 -6.55 -1.78
N PRO A 90 -2.05 -6.06 -3.02
CA PRO A 90 -2.57 -6.86 -4.11
C PRO A 90 -1.60 -7.98 -4.47
N MET A 91 -2.05 -9.23 -4.44
CA MET A 91 -1.21 -10.40 -4.64
C MET A 91 -1.91 -11.44 -5.50
N CYS A 92 -1.15 -12.13 -6.33
CA CYS A 92 -1.61 -13.35 -6.98
C CYS A 92 -1.71 -14.49 -5.97
N TYR A 93 -2.46 -15.54 -6.33
CA TYR A 93 -2.61 -16.72 -5.47
C TYR A 93 -1.27 -17.35 -5.07
N SER A 94 -0.30 -17.47 -5.98
CA SER A 94 0.99 -18.12 -5.69
C SER A 94 1.82 -17.32 -4.70
N CYS A 95 1.89 -15.99 -4.84
CA CYS A 95 2.58 -15.13 -3.89
C CYS A 95 1.91 -15.12 -2.50
N ASN A 96 0.57 -15.11 -2.46
CA ASN A 96 -0.17 -15.11 -1.19
C ASN A 96 -0.04 -16.44 -0.41
N ASN A 97 0.30 -17.53 -1.11
CA ASN A 97 0.49 -18.86 -0.49
C ASN A 97 1.93 -19.16 -0.07
N LYS A 98 2.89 -18.26 -0.32
CA LYS A 98 4.27 -18.43 0.14
C LYS A 98 4.36 -18.66 1.66
N PRO A 99 5.35 -19.43 2.14
CA PRO A 99 5.62 -19.62 3.56
C PRO A 99 5.75 -18.30 4.33
N GLU A 100 5.49 -18.31 5.63
CA GLU A 100 5.48 -17.09 6.46
C GLU A 100 6.88 -16.55 6.79
N ASP A 101 7.90 -17.37 6.62
CA ASP A 101 9.31 -17.06 6.76
C ASP A 101 9.94 -16.58 5.44
N GLU A 102 9.25 -16.78 4.30
CA GLU A 102 9.71 -16.26 3.01
C GLU A 102 9.55 -14.74 2.95
N VAL A 103 10.67 -14.04 2.76
CA VAL A 103 10.74 -12.59 2.62
C VAL A 103 10.73 -12.20 1.15
N PHE A 104 9.93 -11.21 0.81
CA PHE A 104 9.89 -10.60 -0.51
C PHE A 104 9.80 -9.08 -0.41
N LYS A 105 10.02 -8.41 -1.54
CA LYS A 105 10.00 -6.94 -1.62
C LYS A 105 8.68 -6.47 -2.22
N ALA A 106 8.22 -5.33 -1.73
CA ALA A 106 7.09 -4.59 -2.29
C ALA A 106 7.40 -3.09 -2.25
N TRP A 107 6.65 -2.29 -3.01
CA TRP A 107 6.71 -0.83 -2.89
C TRP A 107 6.08 -0.41 -1.56
N GLU A 108 6.81 0.34 -0.75
CA GLU A 108 6.29 0.82 0.53
C GLU A 108 5.05 1.70 0.34
N SER A 109 5.00 2.45 -0.76
CA SER A 109 3.86 3.27 -1.12
C SER A 109 2.58 2.48 -1.35
N ASP A 110 2.66 1.18 -1.65
CA ASP A 110 1.51 0.33 -1.96
C ASP A 110 1.04 -0.51 -0.79
N LEU A 111 1.68 -0.40 0.39
CA LEU A 111 1.14 -0.98 1.61
C LEU A 111 0.00 -0.13 2.17
N VAL A 112 -1.16 -0.74 2.41
CA VAL A 112 -2.29 -0.11 3.11
C VAL A 112 -2.42 -0.72 4.49
N SER A 113 -2.25 0.07 5.54
CA SER A 113 -2.35 -0.41 6.94
C SER A 113 -3.76 -0.91 7.25
N VAL A 114 -3.84 -2.06 7.92
CA VAL A 114 -5.06 -2.49 8.61
C VAL A 114 -5.07 -1.74 9.95
N THR A 115 -6.00 -0.81 10.12
CA THR A 115 -6.20 0.01 11.35
C THR A 115 -7.66 0.00 11.71
#